data_AF-A0A3L8DDK4-F1
#
_entry.id   AF-A0A3L8DDK4-F1
#
_cell.length_a   1.000
_cell.length_b   1.000
_cell.length_c   1.000
_cell.angle_alpha   90.00
_cell.angle_beta   90.00
_cell.angle_gamma   90.00
#
_symmetry.space_group_name_H-M   'P 1'
#
loop_
_entity.id
_entity.type
_entity.pdbx_description
1 polymer ?
#
loop_
_entity_poly.entity_id
_entity_poly.type
_entity_poly.pdbx_seq_one_letter_code
_entity_poly.pdbx_strand_id
1 'polypeptide(L)'
;MIMTITIQQALRPLFLTCFVIGLGAYPIKQPHLRIRWVTYLSILYSLTVWSLYIYVTYYVTTLFTLERIFFTIISFIITVINILATITSSFVGFYYHKKFEMCMIKLDAVDDTLEQLGTPKMHKRIFMWSKQIIIGWFLYSFTLNIYYVQNYAQHMSVFWALILSVIILYGTHVNILVDVLFIILLYVGNRFDKVHEHIKCLLVGKELGIRRPWNKSIIAINKSTNNYKQVFWTTMHLYLELHRISCDLNLMFGMKMTLQTASYLLYLTAFCYHMFFFITYDKYLNEFSSLDWFMTFLWASSFIIRLYVINYICDSVKYKANGIDKTIDQLTHVMRYADIWKEIYQFILQAMHHPLKFTGMGLFEFGQKFFWKFCITIATFVILMIQMKVPVNIGI
;
A
#
# COMPACT_ATOMS: atom_id res chain seq x y z
N MET A 1 33.85 2.90 11.05
CA MET A 1 32.81 1.85 10.93
C MET A 1 31.64 2.45 10.16
N ILE A 2 31.54 2.20 8.85
CA ILE A 2 30.43 2.73 8.04
C ILE A 2 29.20 1.91 8.43
N MET A 3 28.29 2.51 9.20
CA MET A 3 27.02 1.88 9.54
C MET A 3 26.25 1.65 8.24
N THR A 4 26.16 0.39 7.80
CA THR A 4 25.28 0.00 6.70
C THR A 4 23.85 0.34 7.11
N ILE A 5 23.29 1.36 6.47
CA ILE A 5 21.91 1.78 6.72
C ILE A 5 21.03 0.66 6.17
N THR A 6 20.24 0.03 7.04
CA THR A 6 19.32 -1.04 6.60
C THR A 6 18.02 -0.45 6.05
N ILE A 7 17.28 -1.18 5.21
CA ILE A 7 15.95 -0.74 4.71
C ILE A 7 15.04 -0.31 5.85
N GLN A 8 15.06 -1.05 6.95
CA GLN A 8 14.28 -0.77 8.15
C GLN A 8 14.63 0.60 8.77
N GLN A 9 15.90 1.01 8.71
CA GLN A 9 16.32 2.35 9.14
C GLN A 9 15.89 3.43 8.15
N ALA A 10 15.86 3.14 6.84
CA ALA A 10 15.35 4.05 5.83
C ALA A 10 13.84 4.31 5.96
N LEU A 11 13.06 3.31 6.37
CA LEU A 11 11.61 3.41 6.61
C LEU A 11 11.26 3.83 8.05
N ARG A 12 12.25 4.16 8.88
CA ARG A 12 12.08 4.50 10.29
C ARG A 12 11.02 5.58 10.55
N PRO A 13 10.93 6.69 9.79
CA PRO A 13 9.89 7.70 10.01
C PRO A 13 8.47 7.14 9.90
N LEU A 14 8.25 6.24 8.94
CA LEU A 14 6.95 5.59 8.73
C LEU A 14 6.63 4.61 9.87
N PHE A 15 7.57 3.75 10.23
CA PHE A 15 7.35 2.77 11.30
C PHE A 15 7.18 3.42 12.68
N LEU A 16 7.89 4.51 12.96
CA LEU A 16 7.71 5.27 14.20
C LEU A 16 6.30 5.86 14.28
N THR A 17 5.83 6.46 13.18
CA THR A 17 4.48 7.04 13.10
C THR A 17 3.41 5.95 13.27
N CYS A 18 3.58 4.78 12.63
CA CYS A 18 2.67 3.65 12.79
C CYS A 18 2.62 3.13 14.23
N PHE A 19 3.77 3.09 14.92
CA PHE A 19 3.84 2.70 16.32
C PHE A 19 3.08 3.68 17.22
N VAL A 20 3.29 4.99 17.06
CA VAL A 20 2.61 6.04 17.84
C VAL A 20 1.08 5.99 17.69
N ILE A 21 0.59 5.55 16.53
CA ILE A 21 -0.85 5.43 16.23
C ILE A 21 -1.42 4.07 16.68
N GLY A 22 -0.58 3.15 17.17
CA GLY A 22 -1.01 1.84 17.67
C GLY A 22 -1.22 0.79 16.57
N LEU A 23 -0.60 0.93 15.40
CA LEU A 23 -0.74 -0.02 14.27
C LEU A 23 0.23 -1.21 14.30
N GLY A 24 1.19 -1.24 15.24
CA GLY A 24 2.14 -2.34 15.34
C GLY A 24 3.29 -2.06 16.30
N ALA A 25 4.10 -3.08 16.57
CA ALA A 25 5.28 -2.94 17.41
C ALA A 25 6.44 -2.27 16.65
N TYR A 26 7.14 -1.34 17.33
CA TYR A 26 8.31 -0.68 16.74
C TYR A 26 9.53 -1.60 16.83
N PRO A 27 10.26 -1.82 15.73
CA PRO A 27 11.49 -2.59 15.82
C PRO A 27 12.61 -1.72 16.39
N ILE A 28 12.95 -1.95 17.66
CA ILE A 28 14.23 -1.54 18.23
C ILE A 28 15.20 -2.69 17.99
N LYS A 29 16.26 -2.48 17.21
CA LYS A 29 17.43 -3.38 17.16
C LYS A 29 18.02 -3.48 18.56
N GLN A 30 17.58 -4.47 19.33
CA GLN A 30 18.08 -4.76 20.68
C GLN A 30 18.25 -6.27 20.87
N PRO A 31 19.15 -6.71 21.76
CA PRO A 31 19.50 -8.12 21.92
C PRO A 31 18.29 -9.01 22.29
N HIS A 32 18.37 -10.26 21.84
CA HIS A 32 17.30 -11.27 21.71
C HIS A 32 16.36 -11.46 22.90
N LEU A 33 16.80 -11.17 24.14
CA LEU A 33 16.01 -11.30 25.37
C LEU A 33 15.13 -10.08 25.70
N ARG A 34 15.51 -8.87 25.26
CA ARG A 34 14.74 -7.64 25.52
C ARG A 34 13.60 -7.41 24.52
N ILE A 35 13.68 -8.08 23.36
CA ILE A 35 12.72 -7.98 22.25
C ILE A 35 11.32 -8.42 22.70
N ARG A 36 11.20 -9.53 23.44
CA ARG A 36 9.90 -10.14 23.76
C ARG A 36 9.03 -9.24 24.64
N TRP A 37 9.61 -8.62 25.67
CA TRP A 37 8.91 -7.72 26.59
C TRP A 37 8.49 -6.41 25.92
N VAL A 38 9.32 -5.84 25.04
CA VAL A 38 8.98 -4.62 24.28
C VAL A 38 7.83 -4.89 23.31
N THR A 39 7.78 -6.06 22.66
CA THR A 39 6.64 -6.45 21.83
C THR A 39 5.36 -6.61 22.67
N TYR A 40 5.42 -7.25 23.84
CA TYR A 40 4.26 -7.35 24.73
C TYR A 40 3.78 -5.98 25.22
N LEU A 41 4.69 -5.07 25.55
CA LEU A 41 4.36 -3.70 25.95
C LEU A 41 3.76 -2.90 24.78
N SER A 42 4.23 -3.14 23.56
CA SER A 42 3.66 -2.53 22.34
C SER A 42 2.27 -3.06 22.02
N ILE A 43 2.03 -4.36 22.24
CA ILE A 43 0.70 -4.97 22.12
C ILE A 43 -0.24 -4.38 23.17
N LEU A 44 0.20 -4.30 24.42
CA LEU A 44 -0.58 -3.70 25.51
C LEU A 44 -0.90 -2.24 25.20
N TYR A 45 0.08 -1.46 24.76
CA TYR A 45 -0.11 -0.07 24.34
C TYR A 45 -1.14 0.04 23.21
N SER A 46 -1.00 -0.74 22.15
CA SER A 46 -1.98 -0.77 21.06
C SER A 46 -3.38 -1.13 21.57
N LEU A 47 -3.51 -2.19 22.37
CA LEU A 47 -4.77 -2.59 22.98
C LEU A 47 -5.38 -1.43 23.78
N THR A 48 -4.59 -0.73 24.61
CA THR A 48 -5.09 0.41 25.37
C THR A 48 -5.55 1.56 24.48
N VAL A 49 -4.82 1.87 23.40
CA VAL A 49 -5.19 2.92 22.43
C VAL A 49 -6.51 2.58 21.73
N TRP A 50 -6.65 1.34 21.23
CA TRP A 50 -7.86 0.93 20.51
C TRP A 50 -9.06 0.73 21.44
N SER A 51 -8.85 0.22 22.66
CA SER A 51 -9.91 0.14 23.68
C SER A 51 -10.39 1.54 24.09
N LEU A 52 -9.48 2.49 24.29
CA LEU A 52 -9.84 3.88 24.56
C LEU A 52 -10.61 4.49 23.39
N TYR A 53 -10.15 4.27 22.16
CA TYR A 53 -10.83 4.75 20.96
C TYR A 53 -12.25 4.20 20.83
N ILE A 54 -12.45 2.89 21.04
CA ILE A 54 -13.78 2.25 21.02
C ILE A 54 -14.66 2.81 22.13
N TYR A 55 -14.15 2.94 23.35
CA TYR A 55 -14.89 3.49 24.49
C TYR A 55 -15.35 4.93 24.24
N VAL A 56 -14.43 5.79 23.77
CA VAL A 56 -14.74 7.20 23.47
C VAL A 56 -15.74 7.29 22.31
N THR A 57 -15.58 6.48 21.27
CA THR A 57 -16.54 6.41 20.15
C THR A 57 -17.93 6.01 20.65
N TYR A 58 -18.01 4.95 21.47
CA TYR A 58 -19.27 4.50 22.07
C TYR A 58 -19.92 5.59 22.92
N TYR A 59 -19.15 6.22 23.80
CA TYR A 59 -19.63 7.32 24.65
C TYR A 59 -20.18 8.48 23.82
N VAL A 60 -19.47 8.92 22.79
CA VAL A 60 -19.92 10.00 21.91
C VAL A 60 -21.17 9.62 21.11
N THR A 61 -21.28 8.38 20.62
CA THR A 61 -22.49 7.90 19.94
C THR A 61 -23.71 7.75 20.85
N THR A 62 -23.52 7.64 22.18
CA THR A 62 -24.63 7.62 23.14
C THR A 62 -25.05 9.03 23.58
N LEU A 63 -24.12 9.98 23.58
CA LEU A 63 -24.37 11.39 23.90
C LEU A 63 -25.09 12.15 22.78
N PHE A 64 -24.79 11.84 21.51
CA PHE A 64 -25.33 12.55 20.36
C PHE A 64 -26.15 11.62 19.46
N THR A 65 -27.19 12.15 18.82
CA THR A 65 -27.97 11.39 17.82
C THR A 65 -27.14 11.10 16.57
N LEU A 66 -27.39 9.95 15.92
CA LEU A 66 -26.66 9.53 14.72
C LEU A 66 -26.74 10.56 13.59
N GLU A 67 -27.90 11.22 13.44
CA GLU A 67 -28.12 12.28 12.45
C GLU A 67 -27.18 13.46 12.67
N ARG A 68 -26.98 13.88 13.93
CA ARG A 68 -26.08 14.99 14.29
C ARG A 68 -24.60 14.67 14.08
N ILE A 69 -24.22 13.39 14.20
CA ILE A 69 -22.82 12.97 14.04
C ILE A 69 -22.48 12.80 12.56
N PHE A 70 -23.29 12.05 11.82
CA PHE A 70 -22.90 11.55 10.50
C PHE A 70 -23.52 12.31 9.33
N PHE A 71 -24.54 13.15 9.56
CA PHE A 71 -25.34 13.88 8.57
C PHE A 71 -26.08 12.98 7.56
N THR A 72 -25.52 11.85 7.15
CA THR A 72 -26.13 10.87 6.24
C THR A 72 -25.86 9.44 6.68
N ILE A 73 -26.76 8.51 6.31
CA ILE A 73 -26.60 7.07 6.53
C ILE A 73 -25.33 6.53 5.83
N ILE A 74 -24.98 7.10 4.68
CA ILE A 74 -23.83 6.68 3.89
C ILE A 74 -22.52 7.04 4.61
N SER A 75 -22.42 8.28 5.13
CA SER A 75 -21.29 8.72 5.97
C SER A 75 -21.14 7.84 7.21
N PHE A 76 -22.25 7.44 7.83
CA PHE A 76 -22.24 6.49 8.95
C PHE A 76 -21.63 5.14 8.54
N ILE A 77 -22.16 4.51 7.48
CA ILE A 77 -21.67 3.21 6.99
C ILE A 77 -20.17 3.27 6.66
N ILE A 78 -19.71 4.33 6.01
CA ILE A 78 -18.29 4.48 5.64
C ILE A 78 -17.41 4.66 6.86
N THR A 79 -17.85 5.43 7.86
CA THR A 79 -17.11 5.57 9.11
C THR A 79 -16.99 4.22 9.81
N VAL A 80 -18.08 3.46 9.89
CA VAL A 80 -18.07 2.11 10.47
C VAL A 80 -17.10 1.19 9.72
N ILE A 81 -17.12 1.18 8.38
CA ILE A 81 -16.19 0.37 7.58
C ILE A 81 -14.73 0.83 7.80
N ASN A 82 -14.48 2.14 7.89
CA ASN A 82 -13.14 2.67 8.19
C ASN A 82 -12.66 2.21 9.57
N ILE A 83 -13.51 2.27 10.59
CA ILE A 83 -13.20 1.79 11.94
C ILE A 83 -12.88 0.30 11.91
N LEU A 84 -13.74 -0.51 11.29
CA LEU A 84 -13.50 -1.95 11.13
C LEU A 84 -12.19 -2.25 10.40
N ALA A 85 -11.90 -1.50 9.32
CA ALA A 85 -10.65 -1.63 8.58
C ALA A 85 -9.44 -1.28 9.44
N THR A 86 -9.52 -0.26 10.30
CA THR A 86 -8.41 0.10 11.21
C THR A 86 -8.17 -0.93 12.30
N ILE A 87 -9.22 -1.43 12.94
CA ILE A 87 -9.12 -2.49 13.96
C ILE A 87 -8.52 -3.75 13.32
N THR A 88 -9.01 -4.12 12.14
CA THR A 88 -8.47 -5.24 11.36
C THR A 88 -6.99 -5.01 11.03
N SER A 89 -6.62 -3.80 10.59
CA SER A 89 -5.23 -3.45 10.26
C SER A 89 -4.29 -3.56 11.47
N SER A 90 -4.76 -3.13 12.64
CA SER A 90 -4.00 -3.28 13.89
C SER A 90 -3.79 -4.76 14.21
N PHE A 91 -4.85 -5.58 14.19
CA PHE A 91 -4.75 -7.02 14.47
C PHE A 91 -3.80 -7.74 13.49
N VAL A 92 -3.98 -7.49 12.19
CA VAL A 92 -3.12 -8.02 11.12
C VAL A 92 -1.67 -7.57 11.29
N GLY A 93 -1.46 -6.32 11.68
CA GLY A 93 -0.13 -5.75 11.95
C GLY A 93 0.62 -6.50 13.06
N PHE A 94 -0.07 -6.88 14.14
CA PHE A 94 0.54 -7.70 15.20
C PHE A 94 0.69 -9.17 14.80
N TYR A 95 -0.33 -9.75 14.18
CA TYR A 95 -0.31 -11.16 13.76
C TYR A 95 0.84 -11.45 12.79
N TYR A 96 1.04 -10.58 11.80
CA TYR A 96 2.11 -10.72 10.81
C TYR A 96 3.40 -9.97 11.16
N HIS A 97 3.53 -9.39 12.36
CA HIS A 97 4.68 -8.55 12.71
C HIS A 97 6.04 -9.24 12.45
N LYS A 98 6.21 -10.47 12.95
CA LYS A 98 7.45 -11.26 12.74
C LYS A 98 7.70 -11.58 11.28
N LYS A 99 6.63 -11.87 10.53
CA LYS A 99 6.72 -12.21 9.12
C LYS A 99 7.10 -10.98 8.30
N PHE A 100 6.53 -9.82 8.62
CA PHE A 100 6.87 -8.53 8.02
C PHE A 100 8.32 -8.12 8.31
N GLU A 101 8.79 -8.30 9.55
CA GLU A 101 10.19 -8.07 9.93
C GLU A 101 11.14 -8.97 9.12
N MET A 102 10.81 -10.25 8.98
CA MET A 102 11.57 -11.18 8.16
C MET A 102 11.60 -10.75 6.69
N CYS A 103 10.48 -10.27 6.13
CA CYS A 103 10.46 -9.70 4.78
C CYS A 103 11.42 -8.52 4.64
N MET A 104 11.49 -7.63 5.64
CA MET A 104 12.42 -6.48 5.62
C MET A 104 13.88 -6.91 5.69
N ILE A 105 14.22 -7.91 6.52
CA ILE A 105 15.58 -8.46 6.62
C ILE A 105 15.98 -9.13 5.29
N LYS A 106 15.09 -9.94 4.72
CA LYS A 106 15.34 -10.59 3.42
C LYS A 106 15.52 -9.57 2.30
N LEU A 107 14.72 -8.51 2.32
CA LEU A 107 14.84 -7.43 1.33
C LEU A 107 16.17 -6.66 1.47
N ASP A 108 16.67 -6.50 2.69
CA ASP A 108 17.98 -5.90 2.96
C ASP A 108 19.12 -6.79 2.41
N ALA A 109 19.02 -8.11 2.61
CA ALA A 109 19.95 -9.06 2.02
C ALA A 109 19.90 -9.07 0.48
N VAL A 110 18.71 -8.90 -0.12
CA VAL A 110 18.56 -8.71 -1.58
C VAL A 110 19.25 -7.42 -2.05
N ASP A 111 19.17 -6.34 -1.28
CA ASP A 111 19.88 -5.09 -1.59
C ASP A 111 21.40 -5.23 -1.48
N ASP A 112 21.91 -5.92 -0.46
CA ASP A 112 23.34 -6.17 -0.25
C ASP A 112 23.94 -6.97 -1.40
N THR A 113 23.23 -8.01 -1.84
CA THR A 113 23.65 -8.86 -2.97
C THR A 113 23.53 -8.13 -4.31
N LEU A 114 22.48 -7.33 -4.53
CA LEU A 114 22.38 -6.46 -5.70
C LEU A 114 23.51 -5.41 -5.74
N GLU A 115 23.94 -4.91 -4.58
CA GLU A 115 25.10 -4.01 -4.46
C GLU A 115 26.40 -4.70 -4.86
N GLN A 116 26.61 -5.95 -4.46
CA GLN A 116 27.75 -6.76 -4.91
C GLN A 116 27.72 -7.02 -6.43
N LEU A 117 26.54 -7.09 -7.03
CA LEU A 117 26.35 -7.16 -8.49
C LEU A 117 26.48 -5.79 -9.19
N GLY A 118 26.83 -4.73 -8.47
CA GLY A 118 27.07 -3.39 -9.02
C GLY A 118 25.84 -2.47 -9.07
N THR A 119 24.73 -2.85 -8.45
CA THR A 119 23.51 -2.03 -8.36
C THR A 119 23.49 -1.22 -7.06
N PRO A 120 23.48 0.12 -7.09
CA PRO A 120 23.55 0.92 -5.88
C PRO A 120 22.32 0.75 -4.97
N LYS A 121 22.54 0.84 -3.67
CA LYS A 121 21.49 0.93 -2.64
C LYS A 121 20.70 2.23 -2.76
N MET A 122 19.38 2.16 -2.57
CA MET A 122 18.49 3.32 -2.64
C MET A 122 18.04 3.85 -1.26
N HIS A 123 18.65 3.38 -0.17
CA HIS A 123 18.20 3.65 1.21
C HIS A 123 18.11 5.15 1.56
N LYS A 124 19.08 5.97 1.14
CA LYS A 124 19.03 7.43 1.37
C LYS A 124 17.83 8.08 0.68
N ARG A 125 17.54 7.66 -0.56
CA ARG A 125 16.37 8.15 -1.31
C ARG A 125 15.08 7.72 -0.60
N ILE A 126 14.96 6.46 -0.21
CA ILE A 126 13.78 5.95 0.53
C ILE A 126 13.57 6.73 1.83
N PHE A 127 14.64 7.03 2.56
CA PHE A 127 14.56 7.81 3.79
C PHE A 127 14.05 9.25 3.57
N MET A 128 14.53 9.93 2.53
CA MET A 128 14.04 11.27 2.20
C MET A 128 12.57 11.24 1.75
N TRP A 129 12.19 10.24 0.95
CA TRP A 129 10.81 10.03 0.54
C TRP A 129 9.90 9.70 1.73
N SER A 130 10.32 8.83 2.65
CA SER A 130 9.52 8.48 3.83
C SER A 130 9.28 9.69 4.74
N LYS A 131 10.28 10.55 4.93
CA LYS A 131 10.14 11.84 5.64
C LYS A 131 9.14 12.78 4.94
N GLN A 132 9.25 12.95 3.63
CA GLN A 132 8.34 13.81 2.87
C GLN A 132 6.89 13.32 2.93
N ILE A 133 6.68 12.01 2.81
CA ILE A 133 5.33 11.43 2.88
C ILE A 133 4.72 11.64 4.27
N ILE A 134 5.49 11.48 5.34
CA ILE A 134 5.00 11.75 6.70
C ILE A 134 4.61 13.21 6.89
N ILE A 135 5.43 14.16 6.41
CA ILE A 135 5.09 15.60 6.48
C ILE A 135 3.80 15.88 5.71
N GLY A 136 3.68 15.36 4.48
CA GLY A 136 2.46 15.52 3.68
C GLY A 136 1.23 14.91 4.35
N TRP A 137 1.36 13.73 4.96
CA TRP A 137 0.28 13.08 5.71
C TRP A 137 -0.15 13.90 6.93
N PHE A 138 0.78 14.48 7.68
CA PHE A 138 0.46 15.36 8.81
C PHE A 138 -0.29 16.62 8.36
N LEU A 139 0.20 17.29 7.32
CA LEU A 139 -0.46 18.49 6.77
C LEU A 139 -1.88 18.16 6.27
N TYR A 140 -2.02 17.08 5.50
CA TYR A 140 -3.32 16.62 5.01
C TYR A 140 -4.28 16.31 6.16
N SER A 141 -3.80 15.59 7.18
CA SER A 141 -4.63 15.20 8.33
C SER A 141 -5.06 16.42 9.15
N PHE A 142 -4.18 17.39 9.33
CA PHE A 142 -4.48 18.62 10.06
C PHE A 142 -5.50 19.49 9.32
N THR A 143 -5.34 19.69 8.01
CA THR A 143 -6.30 20.44 7.18
C THR A 143 -7.70 19.82 7.21
N LEU A 144 -7.79 18.49 7.10
CA LEU A 144 -9.08 17.80 7.20
C LEU A 144 -9.73 17.98 8.58
N ASN A 145 -8.96 17.87 9.67
CA ASN A 145 -9.51 18.10 11.00
C ASN A 145 -10.04 19.51 11.17
N ILE A 146 -9.29 20.53 10.71
CA ILE A 146 -9.76 21.93 10.78
C ILE A 146 -11.10 22.09 10.08
N TYR A 147 -11.25 21.53 8.86
CA TYR A 147 -12.50 21.61 8.11
C TYR A 147 -13.66 20.96 8.87
N TYR A 148 -13.48 19.74 9.40
CA TYR A 148 -14.53 19.07 10.15
C TYR A 148 -14.88 19.80 11.46
N VAL A 149 -13.89 20.39 12.15
CA VAL A 149 -14.14 21.23 13.33
C VAL A 149 -14.98 22.44 12.96
N GLN A 150 -14.63 23.13 11.87
CA GLN A 150 -15.40 24.29 11.40
C GLN A 150 -16.85 23.90 11.07
N ASN A 151 -17.05 22.76 10.41
CA ASN A 151 -18.38 22.26 10.07
C ASN A 151 -19.20 21.93 11.33
N TYR A 152 -18.64 21.17 12.28
CA TYR A 152 -19.34 20.82 13.51
C TYR A 152 -19.58 22.03 14.42
N ALA A 153 -18.65 22.99 14.48
CA ALA A 153 -18.76 24.18 15.32
C ALA A 153 -19.96 25.08 14.97
N GLN A 154 -20.58 24.91 13.79
CA GLN A 154 -21.83 25.57 13.43
C GLN A 154 -23.02 25.07 14.27
N HIS A 155 -22.97 23.84 14.78
CA HIS A 155 -24.08 23.19 15.48
C HIS A 155 -23.78 22.84 16.94
N MET A 156 -22.53 22.92 17.37
CA MET A 156 -22.11 22.58 18.74
C MET A 156 -20.92 23.42 19.21
N SER A 157 -20.63 23.36 20.51
CA SER A 157 -19.45 24.03 21.07
C SER A 157 -18.15 23.54 20.40
N VAL A 158 -17.16 24.44 20.28
CA VAL A 158 -15.85 24.15 19.69
C VAL A 158 -15.17 22.93 20.34
N PHE A 159 -15.33 22.75 21.66
CA PHE A 159 -14.78 21.60 22.38
C PHE A 159 -15.32 20.26 21.85
N TRP A 160 -16.65 20.13 21.76
CA TRP A 160 -17.28 18.93 21.21
C TRP A 160 -17.00 18.73 19.72
N ALA A 161 -16.92 19.81 18.95
CA ALA A 161 -16.54 19.77 17.54
C ALA A 161 -15.12 19.20 17.34
N LEU A 162 -14.15 19.60 18.18
CA LEU A 162 -12.80 19.05 18.19
C LEU A 162 -12.77 17.56 18.51
N ILE A 163 -13.49 17.13 19.54
CA ILE A 163 -13.56 15.72 19.93
C ILE A 163 -14.17 14.89 18.79
N LEU A 164 -15.27 15.35 18.20
CA LEU A 164 -15.96 14.64 17.12
C LEU A 164 -15.13 14.56 15.84
N SER A 165 -14.46 15.64 15.43
CA SER A 165 -13.61 15.60 14.23
C SER A 165 -12.51 14.56 14.38
N VAL A 166 -11.85 14.54 15.55
CA VAL A 166 -10.74 13.62 15.82
C VAL A 166 -11.25 12.18 15.78
N ILE A 167 -12.36 11.87 16.46
CA ILE A 167 -12.90 10.50 16.50
C ILE A 167 -13.24 10.01 15.09
N ILE A 168 -14.00 10.81 14.33
CA ILE A 168 -14.50 10.40 13.01
C ILE A 168 -13.35 10.23 12.02
N LEU A 169 -12.37 11.15 12.04
CA LEU A 169 -11.27 11.15 11.08
C LEU A 169 -10.09 10.26 11.48
N TYR A 170 -9.96 9.88 12.76
CA TYR A 170 -8.86 9.05 13.23
C TYR A 170 -8.72 7.78 12.40
N GLY A 171 -9.83 7.08 12.18
CA GLY A 171 -9.88 5.87 11.37
C GLY A 171 -9.34 6.09 9.95
N THR A 172 -9.73 7.20 9.32
CA THR A 172 -9.28 7.57 7.99
C THR A 172 -7.78 7.89 7.95
N HIS A 173 -7.26 8.63 8.93
CA HIS A 173 -5.83 8.98 8.99
C HIS A 173 -4.95 7.73 9.14
N VAL A 174 -5.33 6.82 10.05
CA VAL A 174 -4.69 5.52 10.25
C VAL A 174 -4.69 4.73 8.94
N ASN A 175 -5.85 4.65 8.28
CA ASN A 175 -6.02 3.92 7.02
C ASN A 175 -5.11 4.43 5.91
N ILE A 176 -4.96 5.75 5.77
CA ILE A 176 -4.06 6.37 4.79
C ILE A 176 -2.61 6.03 5.10
N LEU A 177 -2.20 6.05 6.38
CA LEU A 177 -0.83 5.71 6.75
C LEU A 177 -0.48 4.27 6.37
N VAL A 178 -1.42 3.34 6.56
CA VAL A 178 -1.19 1.95 6.15
C VAL A 178 -1.21 1.80 4.62
N ASP A 179 -1.94 2.63 3.87
CA ASP A 179 -1.83 2.67 2.39
C ASP A 179 -0.46 3.16 1.95
N VAL A 180 0.13 4.12 2.68
CA VAL A 180 1.50 4.55 2.43
C VAL A 180 2.49 3.41 2.65
N LEU A 181 2.30 2.55 3.67
CA LEU A 181 3.16 1.38 3.85
C LEU A 181 3.10 0.41 2.66
N PHE A 182 1.99 0.38 1.93
CA PHE A 182 1.86 -0.43 0.71
C PHE A 182 2.85 -0.03 -0.39
N ILE A 183 3.37 1.20 -0.37
CA ILE A 183 4.41 1.68 -1.31
C ILE A 183 5.69 0.84 -1.21
N ILE A 184 5.92 0.10 -0.12
CA ILE A 184 7.02 -0.88 -0.02
C ILE A 184 6.98 -1.89 -1.18
N LEU A 185 5.80 -2.29 -1.66
CA LEU A 185 5.70 -3.16 -2.83
C LEU A 185 6.21 -2.50 -4.12
N LEU A 186 6.03 -1.18 -4.29
CA LEU A 186 6.62 -0.47 -5.43
C LEU A 186 8.15 -0.52 -5.39
N TYR A 187 8.74 -0.45 -4.19
CA TYR A 187 10.17 -0.64 -4.01
C TYR A 187 10.64 -2.04 -4.41
N VAL A 188 9.91 -3.08 -3.98
CA VAL A 188 10.15 -4.47 -4.40
C VAL A 188 10.03 -4.60 -5.93
N GLY A 189 9.04 -3.95 -6.54
CA GLY A 189 8.89 -3.82 -7.99
C GLY A 189 10.13 -3.27 -8.69
N ASN A 190 10.72 -2.19 -8.17
CA ASN A 190 11.94 -1.63 -8.74
C ASN A 190 13.15 -2.56 -8.61
N ARG A 191 13.18 -3.44 -7.61
CA ARG A 191 14.22 -4.47 -7.49
C ARG A 191 14.03 -5.61 -8.49
N PHE A 192 12.79 -5.98 -8.83
CA PHE A 192 12.53 -6.89 -9.94
C PHE A 192 13.10 -6.37 -11.26
N ASP A 193 12.93 -5.08 -11.58
CA ASP A 193 13.50 -4.50 -12.81
C ASP A 193 15.03 -4.66 -12.86
N LYS A 194 15.71 -4.46 -11.71
CA LYS A 194 17.16 -4.57 -11.62
C LYS A 194 17.64 -6.00 -11.76
N VAL A 195 16.96 -6.95 -11.11
CA VAL A 195 17.22 -8.38 -11.30
C VAL A 195 17.03 -8.77 -12.76
N HIS A 196 15.96 -8.30 -13.39
CA HIS A 196 15.67 -8.56 -14.80
C HIS A 196 16.71 -7.95 -15.75
N GLU A 197 17.22 -6.76 -15.45
CA GLU A 197 18.33 -6.13 -16.17
C GLU A 197 19.60 -7.00 -16.11
N HIS A 198 19.93 -7.55 -14.94
CA HIS A 198 21.06 -8.48 -14.79
C HIS A 198 20.87 -9.77 -15.62
N ILE A 199 19.68 -10.37 -15.60
CA ILE A 199 19.38 -11.56 -16.42
C ILE A 199 19.55 -11.22 -17.91
N LYS A 200 19.07 -10.05 -18.36
CA LYS A 200 19.26 -9.58 -19.74
C LYS A 200 20.72 -9.36 -20.10
N CYS A 201 21.53 -8.81 -19.21
CA CYS A 201 22.97 -8.66 -19.46
C CYS A 201 23.67 -10.01 -19.63
N LEU A 202 23.26 -11.03 -18.86
CA LEU A 202 23.76 -12.41 -19.02
C LEU A 202 23.37 -13.05 -20.36
N LEU A 203 22.29 -12.57 -21.00
CA LEU A 203 21.86 -12.95 -22.35
C LEU A 203 22.63 -12.18 -23.44
N VAL A 204 22.67 -10.85 -23.35
CA VAL A 204 23.20 -9.94 -24.39
C VAL A 204 24.73 -9.93 -24.47
N GLY A 205 25.44 -10.33 -23.42
CA GLY A 205 26.90 -10.54 -23.48
C GLY A 205 27.36 -11.52 -24.57
N LYS A 206 26.42 -12.14 -25.30
CA LYS A 206 26.62 -12.99 -26.47
C LYS A 206 26.45 -12.27 -27.82
N GLU A 207 25.52 -11.32 -27.99
CA GLU A 207 25.11 -10.93 -29.35
C GLU A 207 26.03 -9.91 -30.02
N LEU A 208 26.70 -9.05 -29.26
CA LEU A 208 27.58 -8.04 -29.82
C LEU A 208 28.81 -7.88 -28.93
N GLY A 209 29.99 -8.18 -29.47
CA GLY A 209 31.27 -7.71 -28.95
C GLY A 209 31.41 -6.18 -29.04
N ILE A 210 30.36 -5.43 -28.69
CA ILE A 210 30.28 -3.99 -28.80
C ILE A 210 30.39 -3.38 -27.41
N ARG A 211 31.57 -2.81 -27.21
CA ARG A 211 31.97 -1.83 -26.22
C ARG A 211 30.99 -0.65 -26.22
N ARG A 212 29.88 -0.73 -25.48
CA ARG A 212 29.12 0.48 -25.10
C ARG A 212 29.78 1.13 -23.88
N PRO A 213 29.82 2.47 -23.79
CA PRO A 213 30.43 3.19 -22.68
C PRO A 213 29.44 3.22 -21.52
N TRP A 214 29.27 2.11 -20.83
CA TRP A 214 28.62 2.09 -19.52
C TRP A 214 29.61 1.64 -18.45
N ASN A 215 29.53 2.32 -17.31
CA ASN A 215 30.56 2.47 -16.28
C ASN A 215 31.43 1.23 -16.05
N LYS A 216 32.74 1.51 -15.96
CA LYS A 216 33.87 0.59 -15.73
C LYS A 216 33.71 -0.42 -14.57
N SER A 217 32.66 -0.34 -13.74
CA SER A 217 32.39 -1.25 -12.63
C SER A 217 31.71 -2.56 -13.02
N ILE A 218 30.87 -2.58 -14.07
CA ILE A 218 30.10 -3.78 -14.45
C ILE A 218 31.00 -4.84 -15.11
N ILE A 219 32.08 -4.39 -15.77
CA ILE A 219 32.97 -5.24 -16.57
C ILE A 219 34.04 -5.94 -15.69
N ALA A 220 34.27 -5.49 -14.46
CA ALA A 220 35.31 -6.07 -13.60
C ALA A 220 34.99 -7.50 -13.11
N ILE A 221 33.72 -7.91 -13.09
CA ILE A 221 33.31 -9.24 -12.60
C ILE A 221 33.47 -10.32 -13.69
N ASN A 222 33.53 -9.93 -14.97
CA ASN A 222 33.40 -10.87 -16.09
C ASN A 222 34.73 -11.43 -16.63
N LYS A 223 35.82 -11.35 -15.85
CA LYS A 223 37.16 -11.76 -16.30
C LYS A 223 37.68 -13.09 -15.73
N SER A 224 36.84 -13.89 -15.09
CA SER A 224 37.17 -15.29 -14.79
C SER A 224 36.05 -16.20 -15.30
N THR A 225 36.45 -17.22 -16.03
CA THR A 225 35.60 -18.19 -16.75
C THR A 225 34.72 -19.05 -15.82
N ASN A 226 34.77 -18.86 -14.49
CA ASN A 226 33.93 -19.50 -13.48
C ASN A 226 32.82 -18.62 -12.88
N ASN A 227 32.83 -17.30 -13.08
CA ASN A 227 31.92 -16.39 -12.35
C ASN A 227 30.49 -16.33 -12.91
N TYR A 228 30.26 -16.70 -14.17
CA TYR A 228 28.94 -16.49 -14.79
C TYR A 228 27.85 -17.40 -14.22
N LYS A 229 28.18 -18.64 -13.85
CA LYS A 229 27.24 -19.58 -13.20
C LYS A 229 26.78 -19.03 -11.85
N GLN A 230 27.75 -18.58 -11.05
CA GLN A 230 27.50 -18.02 -9.74
C GLN A 230 26.64 -16.76 -9.82
N VAL A 231 26.93 -15.86 -10.78
CA VAL A 231 26.12 -14.66 -11.02
C VAL A 231 24.70 -15.02 -11.47
N PHE A 232 24.56 -16.00 -12.36
CA PHE A 232 23.26 -16.49 -12.81
C PHE A 232 22.44 -17.07 -11.64
N TRP A 233 23.00 -18.01 -10.88
CA TRP A 233 22.36 -18.59 -9.69
C TRP A 233 21.97 -17.54 -8.65
N THR A 234 22.87 -16.59 -8.40
CA THR A 234 22.60 -15.48 -7.48
C THR A 234 21.39 -14.68 -7.97
N THR A 235 21.35 -14.31 -9.24
CA THR A 235 20.26 -13.51 -9.82
C THR A 235 18.92 -14.26 -9.77
N MET A 236 18.95 -15.57 -10.03
CA MET A 236 17.80 -16.47 -9.96
C MET A 236 17.24 -16.58 -8.52
N HIS A 237 18.13 -16.75 -7.55
CA HIS A 237 17.77 -16.77 -6.13
C HIS A 237 17.17 -15.43 -5.69
N LEU A 238 17.73 -14.30 -6.14
CA LEU A 238 17.19 -12.96 -5.85
C LEU A 238 15.77 -12.79 -6.38
N TYR A 239 15.50 -13.29 -7.59
CA TYR A 239 14.14 -13.29 -8.15
C TYR A 239 13.16 -14.07 -7.26
N LEU A 240 13.51 -15.31 -6.86
CA LEU A 240 12.64 -16.14 -6.03
C LEU A 240 12.37 -15.51 -4.66
N GLU A 241 13.37 -14.89 -4.04
CA GLU A 241 13.20 -14.19 -2.77
C GLU A 241 12.32 -12.94 -2.92
N LEU A 242 12.49 -12.14 -3.97
CA LEU A 242 11.61 -11.01 -4.26
C LEU A 242 10.16 -11.45 -4.54
N HIS A 243 9.99 -12.57 -5.24
CA HIS A 243 8.69 -13.18 -5.48
C HIS A 243 8.02 -13.60 -4.16
N ARG A 244 8.76 -14.30 -3.29
CA ARG A 244 8.27 -14.72 -1.98
C ARG A 244 7.91 -13.54 -1.08
N ILE A 245 8.74 -12.50 -1.05
CA ILE A 245 8.46 -11.25 -0.32
C ILE A 245 7.17 -10.61 -0.85
N SER A 246 6.98 -10.56 -2.16
CA SER A 246 5.76 -9.98 -2.77
C SER A 246 4.50 -10.76 -2.40
N CYS A 247 4.55 -12.09 -2.44
CA CYS A 247 3.45 -12.95 -1.99
C CYS A 247 3.13 -12.74 -0.50
N ASP A 248 4.16 -12.68 0.34
CA ASP A 248 3.99 -12.49 1.77
C ASP A 248 3.39 -11.11 2.10
N LEU A 249 3.83 -10.06 1.41
CA LEU A 249 3.25 -8.71 1.53
C LEU A 249 1.80 -8.67 1.00
N ASN A 250 1.48 -9.35 -0.09
CA ASN A 250 0.11 -9.47 -0.60
C ASN A 250 -0.82 -10.11 0.45
N LEU A 251 -0.37 -11.15 1.16
CA LEU A 251 -1.15 -11.78 2.23
C LEU A 251 -1.39 -10.83 3.41
N MET A 252 -0.40 -10.02 3.79
CA MET A 252 -0.50 -9.07 4.90
C MET A 252 -1.45 -7.92 4.58
N PHE A 253 -1.32 -7.30 3.41
CA PHE A 253 -2.12 -6.13 3.04
C PHE A 253 -3.46 -6.48 2.38
N GLY A 254 -3.60 -7.69 1.85
CA GLY A 254 -4.74 -8.13 1.04
C GLY A 254 -6.09 -7.91 1.70
N MET A 255 -6.26 -8.36 2.94
CA MET A 255 -7.53 -8.22 3.68
C MET A 255 -7.95 -6.75 3.83
N LYS A 256 -7.01 -5.90 4.23
CA LYS A 256 -7.25 -4.46 4.39
C LYS A 256 -7.62 -3.80 3.06
N MET A 257 -6.87 -4.09 1.99
CA MET A 257 -7.14 -3.52 0.67
C MET A 257 -8.53 -3.90 0.18
N THR A 258 -8.98 -5.13 0.42
CA THR A 258 -10.34 -5.58 0.07
C THR A 258 -11.41 -4.75 0.78
N LEU A 259 -11.29 -4.64 2.11
CA LEU A 259 -12.25 -3.89 2.93
C LEU A 259 -12.33 -2.41 2.51
N GLN A 260 -11.18 -1.78 2.27
CA GLN A 260 -11.13 -0.39 1.81
C GLN A 260 -11.70 -0.22 0.40
N THR A 261 -11.39 -1.13 -0.52
CA THR A 261 -11.91 -1.08 -1.89
C THR A 261 -13.44 -1.16 -1.89
N ALA A 262 -14.02 -1.99 -1.02
CA ALA A 262 -15.47 -2.03 -0.82
C ALA A 262 -16.03 -0.70 -0.30
N SER A 263 -15.37 -0.03 0.66
CA SER A 263 -15.79 1.30 1.11
C SER A 263 -15.73 2.36 0.00
N TYR A 264 -14.72 2.30 -0.87
CA TYR A 264 -14.58 3.23 -1.98
C TYR A 264 -15.73 3.07 -2.96
N LEU A 265 -16.19 1.83 -3.18
CA LEU A 265 -17.31 1.54 -4.09
C LEU A 265 -18.60 2.19 -3.57
N LEU A 266 -18.89 2.01 -2.29
CA LEU A 266 -20.07 2.59 -1.64
C LEU A 266 -20.05 4.12 -1.68
N TYR A 267 -18.93 4.74 -1.29
CA TYR A 267 -18.83 6.20 -1.25
C TYR A 267 -18.89 6.81 -2.66
N LEU A 268 -18.12 6.29 -3.62
CA LEU A 268 -18.09 6.87 -4.96
C LEU A 268 -19.43 6.71 -5.68
N THR A 269 -20.13 5.59 -5.47
CA THR A 269 -21.50 5.40 -6.01
C THR A 269 -22.47 6.43 -5.41
N ALA A 270 -22.45 6.59 -4.09
CA ALA A 270 -23.26 7.59 -3.41
C ALA A 270 -22.95 9.01 -3.89
N PHE A 271 -21.67 9.36 -3.96
CA PHE A 271 -21.21 10.67 -4.43
C PHE A 271 -21.70 10.95 -5.86
N CYS A 272 -21.49 10.02 -6.79
CA CYS A 272 -21.97 10.18 -8.17
C CYS A 272 -23.50 10.34 -8.26
N TYR A 273 -24.25 9.63 -7.43
CA TYR A 273 -25.71 9.74 -7.37
C TYR A 273 -26.16 11.09 -6.80
N HIS A 274 -25.54 11.57 -5.71
CA HIS A 274 -25.80 12.90 -5.16
C HIS A 274 -25.45 14.01 -6.16
N MET A 275 -24.32 13.88 -6.86
CA MET A 275 -23.92 14.80 -7.93
C MET A 275 -24.97 14.86 -9.04
N PHE A 276 -25.50 13.71 -9.48
CA PHE A 276 -26.53 13.65 -10.52
C PHE A 276 -27.83 14.34 -10.09
N PHE A 277 -28.29 14.06 -8.87
CA PHE A 277 -29.51 14.66 -8.33
C PHE A 277 -29.35 16.19 -8.22
N PHE A 278 -28.19 16.64 -7.75
CA PHE A 278 -27.89 18.07 -7.67
C PHE A 278 -27.91 18.77 -9.04
N ILE A 279 -27.31 18.19 -10.08
CA ILE A 279 -27.33 18.75 -11.44
C ILE A 279 -28.75 18.82 -12.00
N THR A 280 -29.61 17.86 -11.63
CA THR A 280 -30.97 17.74 -12.19
C THR A 280 -31.99 18.61 -11.48
N TYR A 281 -31.83 18.85 -10.18
CA TYR A 281 -32.78 19.59 -9.35
C TYR A 281 -32.14 20.90 -8.85
N ASP A 282 -32.35 21.96 -9.63
CA ASP A 282 -31.84 23.35 -9.45
C ASP A 282 -32.14 23.98 -8.07
N LYS A 283 -33.08 23.39 -7.31
CA LYS A 283 -33.53 23.90 -6.01
C LYS A 283 -32.50 23.75 -4.87
N TYR A 284 -31.46 22.93 -5.05
CA TYR A 284 -30.46 22.63 -4.01
C TYR A 284 -29.17 23.47 -4.09
N LEU A 285 -29.02 24.33 -5.10
CA LEU A 285 -27.85 25.21 -5.27
C LEU A 285 -27.65 26.20 -4.10
N ASN A 286 -28.69 26.47 -3.31
CA ASN A 286 -28.67 27.50 -2.26
C ASN A 286 -28.39 26.98 -0.84
N GLU A 287 -28.28 25.66 -0.62
CA GLU A 287 -28.08 25.10 0.74
C GLU A 287 -26.60 24.82 1.07
N PHE A 288 -25.76 24.53 0.08
CA PHE A 288 -24.34 24.19 0.31
C PHE A 288 -23.40 25.34 -0.02
N SER A 289 -22.47 25.63 0.89
CA SER A 289 -21.42 26.60 0.63
C SER A 289 -20.48 26.09 -0.47
N SER A 290 -19.88 27.02 -1.22
CA SER A 290 -18.82 26.70 -2.19
C SER A 290 -17.67 25.89 -1.59
N LEU A 291 -17.40 26.08 -0.29
CA LEU A 291 -16.39 25.32 0.45
C LEU A 291 -16.78 23.85 0.68
N ASP A 292 -18.05 23.57 0.96
CA ASP A 292 -18.53 22.20 1.19
C ASP A 292 -18.44 21.37 -0.08
N TRP A 293 -18.76 21.99 -1.22
CA TRP A 293 -18.55 21.41 -2.54
C TRP A 293 -17.10 21.06 -2.79
N PHE A 294 -16.22 22.04 -2.62
CA PHE A 294 -14.79 21.86 -2.81
C PHE A 294 -14.25 20.72 -1.95
N MET A 295 -14.65 20.65 -0.68
CA MET A 295 -14.22 19.60 0.24
C MET A 295 -14.77 18.23 -0.12
N THR A 296 -16.01 18.15 -0.59
CA THR A 296 -16.59 16.88 -1.07
C THR A 296 -15.88 16.38 -2.32
N PHE A 297 -15.54 17.25 -3.28
CA PHE A 297 -14.72 16.89 -4.43
C PHE A 297 -13.31 16.47 -4.04
N LEU A 298 -12.67 17.20 -3.12
CA LEU A 298 -11.38 16.80 -2.58
C LEU A 298 -11.44 15.40 -1.96
N TRP A 299 -12.47 15.12 -1.17
CA TRP A 299 -12.65 13.82 -0.53
C TRP A 299 -12.86 12.69 -1.56
N ALA A 300 -13.73 12.90 -2.55
CA ALA A 300 -13.93 11.96 -3.66
C ALA A 300 -12.65 11.71 -4.46
N SER A 301 -11.90 12.79 -4.77
CA SER A 301 -10.62 12.69 -5.46
C SER A 301 -9.60 11.88 -4.66
N SER A 302 -9.57 12.04 -3.33
CA SER A 302 -8.68 11.28 -2.46
C SER A 302 -8.94 9.76 -2.55
N PHE A 303 -10.21 9.34 -2.62
CA PHE A 303 -10.57 7.94 -2.78
C PHE A 303 -10.20 7.39 -4.15
N ILE A 304 -10.44 8.16 -5.22
CA ILE A 304 -10.07 7.76 -6.59
C ILE A 304 -8.55 7.62 -6.70
N ILE A 305 -7.78 8.58 -6.16
CA ILE A 305 -6.32 8.53 -6.16
C ILE A 305 -5.83 7.29 -5.40
N ARG A 306 -6.39 7.00 -4.22
CA ARG A 306 -6.02 5.81 -3.42
C ARG A 306 -6.32 4.51 -4.18
N LEU A 307 -7.50 4.40 -4.76
CA LEU A 307 -7.88 3.24 -5.58
C LEU A 307 -6.95 3.06 -6.78
N TYR A 308 -6.63 4.16 -7.48
CA TYR A 308 -5.70 4.14 -8.61
C TYR A 308 -4.31 3.70 -8.19
N VAL A 309 -3.75 4.28 -7.12
CA VAL A 309 -2.40 3.98 -6.63
C VAL A 309 -2.27 2.51 -6.23
N ILE A 310 -3.24 1.95 -5.49
CA ILE A 310 -3.22 0.52 -5.11
C ILE A 310 -3.22 -0.37 -6.35
N ASN A 311 -4.14 -0.12 -7.30
CA ASN A 311 -4.23 -0.92 -8.52
C ASN A 311 -2.98 -0.77 -9.40
N TYR A 312 -2.42 0.44 -9.50
CA TYR A 312 -1.20 0.70 -10.25
C TYR A 312 0.00 -0.05 -9.66
N ILE A 313 0.19 0.00 -8.33
CA ILE A 313 1.29 -0.70 -7.66
C ILE A 313 1.17 -2.22 -7.89
N CYS A 314 -0.02 -2.79 -7.68
CA CYS A 314 -0.27 -4.22 -7.91
C CYS A 314 0.03 -4.62 -9.36
N ASP A 315 -0.46 -3.86 -10.33
CA ASP A 315 -0.27 -4.17 -11.74
C ASP A 315 1.18 -4.00 -12.18
N SER A 316 1.86 -2.95 -11.70
CA SER A 316 3.27 -2.69 -11.98
C SER A 316 4.16 -3.82 -11.46
N VAL A 317 3.99 -4.24 -10.20
CA VAL A 317 4.81 -5.32 -9.61
C VAL A 317 4.50 -6.65 -10.29
N LYS A 318 3.23 -6.94 -10.56
CA LYS A 318 2.79 -8.14 -11.29
C LYS A 318 3.41 -8.20 -12.69
N TYR A 319 3.36 -7.10 -13.44
CA TYR A 319 3.93 -7.01 -14.77
C TYR A 319 5.44 -7.27 -14.75
N LYS A 320 6.16 -6.68 -13.78
CA LYS A 320 7.61 -6.84 -13.63
C LYS A 320 8.01 -8.26 -13.21
N ALA A 321 7.26 -8.87 -12.29
CA ALA A 321 7.51 -10.24 -11.85
C ALA A 321 7.24 -11.24 -13.00
N ASN A 322 6.03 -11.22 -13.55
CA ASN A 322 5.61 -12.19 -14.58
C ASN A 322 6.24 -11.91 -15.97
N GLY A 323 6.86 -10.74 -16.16
CA GLY A 323 7.60 -10.42 -17.38
C GLY A 323 8.90 -11.23 -17.57
N ILE A 324 9.33 -11.96 -16.53
CA ILE A 324 10.54 -12.80 -16.60
C ILE A 324 10.42 -13.91 -17.64
N ASP A 325 9.21 -14.44 -17.87
CA ASP A 325 8.96 -15.59 -18.77
C ASP A 325 9.52 -15.34 -20.18
N LYS A 326 9.36 -14.12 -20.72
CA LYS A 326 9.89 -13.74 -22.03
C LYS A 326 11.43 -13.72 -22.08
N THR A 327 12.04 -13.39 -20.96
CA THR A 327 13.51 -13.28 -20.84
C THR A 327 14.13 -14.65 -20.59
N ILE A 328 13.38 -15.48 -19.88
CA ILE A 328 13.65 -16.89 -19.62
C ILE A 328 13.60 -17.71 -20.91
N ASP A 329 12.59 -17.52 -21.75
CA ASP A 329 12.43 -18.25 -23.02
C ASP A 329 13.65 -18.04 -23.94
N GLN A 330 14.15 -16.80 -23.98
CA GLN A 330 15.39 -16.45 -24.65
C GLN A 330 16.63 -17.12 -24.03
N LEU A 331 16.66 -17.27 -22.70
CA LEU A 331 17.74 -17.94 -21.97
C LEU A 331 17.80 -19.43 -22.28
N THR A 332 16.63 -20.06 -22.44
CA THR A 332 16.52 -21.46 -22.80
C THR A 332 17.07 -21.79 -24.21
N HIS A 333 17.18 -20.81 -25.10
CA HIS A 333 17.80 -21.04 -26.41
C HIS A 333 19.33 -20.89 -26.43
N VAL A 334 19.95 -20.53 -25.29
CA VAL A 334 21.40 -20.25 -25.22
C VAL A 334 22.19 -21.51 -24.84
N MET A 335 22.91 -22.08 -25.82
CA MET A 335 23.80 -23.26 -25.66
C MET A 335 24.84 -23.17 -24.53
N ARG A 336 25.18 -21.95 -24.06
CA ARG A 336 26.16 -21.73 -22.97
C ARG A 336 25.72 -22.32 -21.63
N TYR A 337 24.42 -22.54 -21.41
CA TYR A 337 23.88 -23.05 -20.15
C TYR A 337 23.44 -24.52 -20.23
N ALA A 338 23.90 -25.27 -21.23
CA ALA A 338 23.52 -26.68 -21.40
C ALA A 338 23.83 -27.54 -20.16
N ASP A 339 24.88 -27.17 -19.42
CA ASP A 339 25.31 -27.80 -18.17
C ASP A 339 24.48 -27.40 -16.93
N ILE A 340 23.82 -26.24 -16.95
CA ILE A 340 22.92 -25.74 -15.88
C ILE A 340 21.45 -25.83 -16.30
N TRP A 341 21.18 -26.46 -17.46
CA TRP A 341 19.89 -26.47 -18.11
C TRP A 341 18.76 -26.95 -17.22
N LYS A 342 19.01 -28.02 -16.46
CA LYS A 342 18.00 -28.63 -15.58
C LYS A 342 17.57 -27.68 -14.47
N GLU A 343 18.50 -26.92 -13.90
CA GLU A 343 18.23 -25.97 -12.82
C GLU A 343 17.50 -24.73 -13.33
N ILE A 344 17.92 -24.24 -14.51
CA ILE A 344 17.19 -23.20 -15.25
C ILE A 344 15.77 -23.66 -15.50
N TYR A 345 15.59 -24.85 -16.08
CA TYR A 345 14.28 -25.41 -16.37
C TYR A 345 13.40 -25.54 -15.11
N GLN A 346 13.96 -26.00 -13.98
CA GLN A 346 13.23 -26.06 -12.71
C GLN A 346 12.80 -24.68 -12.20
N PHE A 347 13.68 -23.69 -12.28
CA PHE A 347 13.35 -22.31 -11.91
C PHE A 347 12.25 -21.72 -12.79
N ILE A 348 12.33 -21.94 -14.10
CA ILE A 348 11.32 -21.51 -15.06
C ILE A 348 9.98 -22.16 -14.73
N LEU A 349 9.99 -23.47 -14.49
CA LEU A 349 8.80 -24.20 -14.10
C LEU A 349 8.17 -23.59 -12.84
N GLN A 350 8.99 -23.29 -11.83
CA GLN A 350 8.55 -22.70 -10.56
C GLN A 350 7.99 -21.28 -10.74
N ALA A 351 8.65 -20.44 -11.54
CA ALA A 351 8.22 -19.08 -11.84
C ALA A 351 6.91 -19.05 -12.67
N MET A 352 6.80 -19.92 -13.68
CA MET A 352 5.61 -19.99 -14.54
C MET A 352 4.41 -20.65 -13.86
N HIS A 353 4.60 -21.67 -13.02
CA HIS A 353 3.49 -22.38 -12.38
C HIS A 353 2.82 -21.54 -11.28
N HIS A 354 3.53 -20.56 -10.72
CA HIS A 354 3.02 -19.70 -9.65
C HIS A 354 3.18 -18.22 -10.03
N PRO A 355 2.43 -17.73 -11.04
CA PRO A 355 2.49 -16.33 -11.42
C PRO A 355 2.08 -15.46 -10.24
N LEU A 356 2.80 -14.35 -10.03
CA LEU A 356 2.49 -13.41 -8.98
C LEU A 356 1.12 -12.79 -9.26
N LYS A 357 0.19 -12.98 -8.33
CA LYS A 357 -1.16 -12.40 -8.38
C LYS A 357 -1.44 -11.66 -7.08
N PHE A 358 -1.80 -10.38 -7.20
CA PHE A 358 -2.28 -9.60 -6.07
C PHE A 358 -3.80 -9.74 -6.00
N THR A 359 -4.29 -10.38 -4.95
CA THR A 359 -5.72 -10.70 -4.80
C THR A 359 -6.29 -10.12 -3.53
N GLY A 360 -7.49 -9.57 -3.64
CA GLY A 360 -8.28 -9.13 -2.49
C GLY A 360 -8.97 -10.33 -1.85
N MET A 361 -8.33 -10.98 -0.86
CA MET A 361 -8.87 -12.16 -0.17
C MET A 361 -9.30 -13.31 -1.11
N GLY A 362 -8.70 -13.40 -2.30
CA GLY A 362 -9.09 -14.36 -3.34
C GLY A 362 -10.36 -14.04 -4.12
N LEU A 363 -11.06 -12.94 -3.81
CA LEU A 363 -12.32 -12.55 -4.46
C LEU A 363 -12.11 -11.91 -5.84
N PHE A 364 -11.09 -11.06 -5.96
CA PHE A 364 -10.75 -10.36 -7.19
C PHE A 364 -9.25 -10.09 -7.26
N GLU A 365 -8.74 -9.91 -8.47
CA GLU A 365 -7.34 -9.57 -8.73
C GLU A 365 -7.20 -8.06 -8.90
N PHE A 366 -6.29 -7.44 -8.15
CA PHE A 366 -5.98 -6.01 -8.30
C PHE A 366 -5.21 -5.75 -9.60
N GLY A 367 -5.49 -4.60 -10.21
CA GLY A 367 -4.79 -4.11 -11.40
C GLY A 367 -5.67 -3.24 -12.29
N GLN A 368 -5.14 -2.84 -13.45
CA GLN A 368 -5.82 -1.91 -14.35
C GLN A 368 -7.19 -2.43 -14.82
N LYS A 369 -7.31 -3.73 -15.10
CA LYS A 369 -8.58 -4.36 -15.48
C LYS A 369 -9.63 -4.25 -14.38
N PHE A 370 -9.23 -4.39 -13.12
CA PHE A 370 -10.14 -4.24 -11.99
C PHE A 370 -10.59 -2.79 -11.83
N PHE A 371 -9.68 -1.82 -11.97
CA PHE A 371 -10.02 -0.39 -11.94
C PHE A 371 -11.11 -0.03 -12.96
N TRP A 372 -10.98 -0.47 -14.21
CA TRP A 372 -12.00 -0.23 -15.23
C TRP A 372 -13.34 -0.90 -14.90
N LYS A 373 -13.32 -2.16 -14.47
CA LYS A 373 -14.54 -2.85 -14.01
C LYS A 373 -15.22 -2.11 -12.87
N PHE A 374 -14.43 -1.61 -11.91
CA PHE A 374 -14.91 -0.85 -10.77
C PHE A 374 -15.64 0.44 -11.20
N CYS A 375 -15.06 1.21 -12.14
CA CYS A 375 -15.72 2.39 -12.70
C CYS A 375 -17.03 2.06 -13.43
N ILE A 376 -17.05 0.96 -14.20
CA ILE A 376 -18.26 0.49 -14.87
C ILE A 376 -19.34 0.13 -13.83
N THR A 377 -18.97 -0.59 -12.77
CA THR A 377 -19.89 -0.96 -11.69
C THR A 377 -20.51 0.26 -11.02
N ILE A 378 -19.72 1.31 -10.74
CA ILE A 378 -20.24 2.59 -10.21
C ILE A 378 -21.27 3.18 -11.17
N ALA A 379 -20.92 3.30 -12.45
CA ALA A 379 -21.81 3.87 -13.46
C ALA A 379 -23.12 3.08 -13.56
N THR A 380 -23.05 1.74 -13.57
CA THR A 380 -24.22 0.87 -13.60
C THR A 380 -25.11 1.06 -12.37
N PHE A 381 -24.54 1.09 -11.16
CA PHE A 381 -25.33 1.32 -9.95
C PHE A 381 -25.98 2.70 -9.94
N VAL A 382 -25.27 3.74 -10.36
CA VAL A 382 -25.84 5.10 -10.46
C VAL A 382 -27.01 5.13 -11.44
N ILE A 383 -26.88 4.53 -12.63
CA ILE A 383 -27.97 4.45 -13.62
C ILE A 383 -29.19 3.71 -13.03
N LEU A 384 -28.97 2.59 -12.35
CA LEU A 384 -30.04 1.83 -11.70
C LEU A 384 -30.75 2.66 -10.62
N MET A 385 -29.99 3.35 -9.76
CA MET A 385 -30.55 4.21 -8.72
C MET A 385 -31.39 5.36 -9.30
N ILE A 386 -30.95 5.93 -10.43
CA ILE A 386 -31.70 6.96 -11.15
C ILE A 386 -33.02 6.39 -11.71
N GLN A 387 -32.95 5.24 -12.37
CA GLN A 387 -34.14 4.59 -12.95
C GLN A 387 -35.17 4.19 -11.88
N MET A 388 -34.70 3.70 -10.74
CA MET A 388 -35.55 3.30 -9.62
C MET A 388 -36.11 4.47 -8.81
N LYS A 389 -35.75 5.72 -9.13
CA LYS A 389 -36.11 6.93 -8.36
C LYS A 389 -35.92 6.73 -6.86
N VAL A 390 -34.80 6.13 -6.46
CA VAL A 390 -34.53 5.82 -5.06
C VAL A 390 -34.68 7.11 -4.25
N PRO A 391 -35.57 7.19 -3.24
CA PRO A 391 -35.71 8.41 -2.46
C PRO A 391 -34.39 8.67 -1.74
N VAL A 392 -33.78 9.82 -2.03
CA VAL A 392 -32.65 10.31 -1.25
C VAL A 392 -33.24 10.75 0.08
N ASN A 393 -32.99 10.00 1.15
CA ASN A 393 -33.39 10.42 2.49
C ASN A 393 -32.43 11.55 2.93
N ILE A 394 -32.74 12.76 2.50
CA ILE A 394 -32.07 13.99 2.95
C ILE A 394 -32.68 14.31 4.32
N GLY A 395 -32.19 13.61 5.34
CA GLY A 395 -32.44 14.01 6.72
C GLY A 395 -31.65 15.28 7.00
N ILE A 396 -32.37 16.38 7.19
CA ILE A 396 -31.87 17.64 7.76
C ILE A 396 -31.56 17.42 9.23
#